data_AF-A0A833TP67-F1
#
_entry.id   AF-A0A833TP67-F1
#
_cell.length_a   1.000
_cell.length_b   1.000
_cell.length_c   1.000
_cell.angle_alpha   90.00
_cell.angle_beta   90.00
_cell.angle_gamma   90.00
#
_symmetry.space_group_name_H-M   'P 1'
#
loop_
_entity.id
_entity.type
_entity.pdbx_description
1 polymer ?
#
loop_
_entity_poly.entity_id
_entity_poly.type
_entity_poly.pdbx_seq_one_letter_code
_entity_poly.pdbx_strand_id
1 'polypeptide(L)'
;MSKGNKKNRRKQQVNHTGGRKPFVRIMEEMNEQVPNLIAFYKEAHWSRKKGRFITDTAEKNYNLMLERLDETEIDAGNRDEASNAAFKEVLGFRSGYATGLGHSVVPEPSPYMRNNRDYQRIVEENEKNKNDVNLYKSQLEAVRADLLEFKNQFKDYERLMNTHMADLECRRESHQVTPIDA
;
A
#
# COMPACT_ATOMS: atom_id res chain seq x y z
N MET A 1 18.28 20.27 -23.03
CA MET A 1 18.19 18.78 -22.93
C MET A 1 19.51 18.19 -23.40
N SER A 2 20.13 17.30 -22.61
CA SER A 2 21.35 16.59 -22.98
C SER A 2 21.18 15.77 -24.27
N LYS A 3 22.26 15.54 -25.01
CA LYS A 3 22.29 14.70 -26.22
C LYS A 3 21.74 13.29 -25.94
N GLY A 4 22.03 12.72 -24.76
CA GLY A 4 21.51 11.42 -24.33
C GLY A 4 19.99 11.40 -24.20
N ASN A 5 19.42 12.38 -23.51
CA ASN A 5 17.96 12.46 -23.31
C ASN A 5 17.21 12.65 -24.63
N LYS A 6 17.78 13.42 -25.58
CA LYS A 6 17.22 13.53 -26.94
C LYS A 6 17.20 12.17 -27.66
N LYS A 7 18.29 11.40 -27.58
CA LYS A 7 18.36 10.06 -28.19
C LYS A 7 17.35 9.09 -27.56
N ASN A 8 17.21 9.10 -26.24
CA ASN A 8 16.25 8.24 -25.55
C ASN A 8 14.81 8.63 -25.88
N ARG A 9 14.48 9.92 -25.93
CA ARG A 9 13.15 10.38 -26.33
C ARG A 9 12.79 9.98 -27.76
N ARG A 10 13.75 9.97 -28.69
CA ARG A 10 13.54 9.48 -30.07
C ARG A 10 13.28 7.98 -30.15
N LYS A 11 13.63 7.19 -29.13
CA LYS A 11 13.35 5.75 -29.05
C LYS A 11 11.95 5.44 -28.47
N GLN A 12 11.27 6.43 -27.88
CA GLN A 12 9.92 6.23 -27.38
C GLN A 12 8.95 6.10 -28.56
N GLN A 13 8.21 5.00 -28.61
CA GLN A 13 7.20 4.77 -29.65
C GLN A 13 6.06 5.79 -29.57
N VAL A 14 5.73 6.20 -28.35
CA VAL A 14 4.69 7.20 -28.07
C VAL A 14 5.25 8.21 -27.07
N ASN A 15 5.17 9.50 -27.41
CA ASN A 15 5.49 10.60 -26.50
C ASN A 15 4.26 10.96 -25.67
N HIS A 16 4.41 11.71 -24.58
CA HIS A 16 3.31 12.31 -23.79
C HIS A 16 3.48 13.84 -23.66
N THR A 17 2.44 14.53 -23.15
CA THR A 17 2.36 16.00 -23.10
C THR A 17 3.05 16.63 -21.89
N GLY A 18 3.37 15.87 -20.84
CA GLY A 18 3.98 16.37 -19.59
C GLY A 18 5.46 16.78 -19.67
N GLY A 19 5.97 17.05 -20.86
CA GLY A 19 7.27 17.67 -21.08
C GLY A 19 8.46 16.82 -20.61
N ARG A 20 9.13 17.26 -19.53
CA ARG A 20 10.29 16.58 -18.95
C ARG A 20 9.93 15.64 -17.80
N LYS A 21 8.67 15.65 -17.33
CA LYS A 21 8.24 14.76 -16.25
C LYS A 21 8.17 13.32 -16.75
N PRO A 22 8.60 12.33 -15.95
CA PRO A 22 8.39 10.94 -16.27
C PRO A 22 6.88 10.62 -16.26
N PHE A 23 6.47 9.66 -17.09
CA PHE A 23 5.06 9.29 -17.27
C PHE A 23 4.38 8.87 -15.96
N VAL A 24 5.07 8.08 -15.13
CA VAL A 24 4.58 7.61 -13.82
C VAL A 24 4.26 8.77 -12.87
N ARG A 25 5.10 9.80 -12.82
CA ARG A 25 4.84 10.96 -11.96
C ARG A 25 3.59 11.74 -12.40
N ILE A 26 3.32 11.79 -13.69
CA ILE A 26 2.10 12.43 -14.22
C ILE A 26 0.89 11.56 -13.86
N MET A 27 1.04 10.24 -13.91
CA MET A 27 0.01 9.30 -13.45
C MET A 27 -0.32 9.51 -11.96
N GLU A 28 0.68 9.61 -11.09
CA GLU A 28 0.51 9.90 -9.66
C GLU A 28 -0.18 11.25 -9.42
N GLU A 29 0.29 12.32 -10.06
CA GLU A 29 -0.27 13.67 -9.93
C GLU A 29 -1.73 13.76 -10.39
N MET A 30 -2.14 12.89 -11.33
CA MET A 30 -3.47 12.88 -11.92
C MET A 30 -4.38 11.81 -11.32
N ASN A 31 -3.87 10.91 -10.47
CA ASN A 31 -4.60 9.74 -9.99
C ASN A 31 -5.93 10.09 -9.30
N GLU A 32 -6.02 11.25 -8.66
CA GLU A 32 -7.24 11.74 -8.01
C GLU A 32 -8.18 12.51 -8.96
N GLN A 33 -7.69 12.93 -10.13
CA GLN A 33 -8.38 13.82 -11.06
C GLN A 33 -9.00 13.09 -12.25
N VAL A 34 -8.41 11.95 -12.65
CA VAL A 34 -8.93 11.12 -13.74
C VAL A 34 -9.56 9.85 -13.19
N PRO A 35 -10.74 9.45 -13.69
CA PRO A 35 -11.50 8.34 -13.12
C PRO A 35 -10.84 6.98 -13.32
N ASN A 36 -10.12 6.78 -14.43
CA ASN A 36 -9.47 5.50 -14.74
C ASN A 36 -8.23 5.68 -15.64
N LEU A 37 -7.49 4.58 -15.87
CA LEU A 37 -6.25 4.60 -16.64
C LEU A 37 -6.45 4.90 -18.14
N ILE A 38 -7.62 4.60 -18.70
CA ILE A 38 -7.93 4.94 -20.10
C ILE A 38 -8.15 6.45 -20.25
N ALA A 39 -8.86 7.07 -19.31
CA ALA A 39 -9.05 8.52 -19.25
C ALA A 39 -7.71 9.24 -19.03
N PHE A 40 -6.87 8.70 -18.12
CA PHE A 40 -5.50 9.15 -17.94
C PHE A 40 -4.70 9.15 -19.25
N TYR A 41 -4.75 8.04 -20.00
CA TYR A 41 -4.03 7.89 -21.26
C TYR A 41 -4.43 8.99 -22.25
N LYS A 42 -5.74 9.23 -22.41
CA LYS A 42 -6.23 10.30 -23.26
C LYS A 42 -5.63 11.64 -22.86
N GLU A 43 -5.72 12.00 -21.58
CA GLU A 43 -5.27 13.30 -21.09
C GLU A 43 -3.74 13.48 -21.25
N ALA A 44 -2.97 12.44 -20.97
CA ALA A 44 -1.51 12.46 -21.12
C ALA A 44 -1.04 12.54 -22.58
N HIS A 45 -1.87 12.14 -23.55
CA HIS A 45 -1.53 12.10 -24.97
C HIS A 45 -2.35 13.09 -25.84
N TRP A 46 -3.26 13.86 -25.26
CA TRP A 46 -4.08 14.83 -25.97
C TRP A 46 -3.42 16.22 -26.06
N SER A 47 -3.27 16.74 -27.27
CA SER A 47 -2.76 18.10 -27.47
C SER A 47 -3.89 19.12 -27.37
N ARG A 48 -4.03 19.79 -26.23
CA ARG A 48 -5.01 20.88 -26.07
C ARG A 48 -4.84 21.99 -27.11
N LYS A 49 -3.61 22.26 -27.57
CA LYS A 49 -3.32 23.26 -28.62
C LYS A 49 -3.79 22.83 -30.00
N LYS A 50 -3.65 21.53 -30.35
CA LYS A 50 -3.99 21.02 -31.68
C LYS A 50 -5.39 20.38 -31.75
N GLY A 51 -6.05 20.18 -30.61
CA GLY A 51 -7.35 19.51 -30.53
C GLY A 51 -7.33 18.05 -31.02
N ARG A 52 -6.19 17.35 -30.90
CA ARG A 52 -6.02 15.96 -31.33
C ARG A 52 -4.94 15.25 -30.53
N PHE A 53 -4.88 13.92 -30.66
CA PHE A 53 -3.76 13.13 -30.17
C PHE A 53 -2.44 13.61 -30.75
N ILE A 54 -1.38 13.57 -29.93
CA ILE A 54 -0.06 14.06 -30.33
C ILE A 54 0.62 13.20 -31.40
N THR A 55 0.23 11.93 -31.51
CA THR A 55 0.73 10.97 -32.50
C THR A 55 -0.40 10.00 -32.87
N ASP A 56 -0.45 9.58 -34.13
CA ASP A 56 -1.49 8.65 -34.61
C ASP A 56 -1.43 7.28 -33.90
N THR A 57 -0.25 6.83 -33.47
CA THR A 57 -0.10 5.63 -32.63
C THR A 57 -0.80 5.78 -31.28
N ALA A 58 -0.81 6.98 -30.70
CA ALA A 58 -1.50 7.20 -29.42
C ALA A 58 -3.02 7.12 -29.60
N GLU A 59 -3.53 7.67 -30.70
CA GLU A 59 -4.95 7.54 -31.05
C GLU A 59 -5.36 6.09 -31.28
N LYS A 60 -4.56 5.33 -32.05
CA LYS A 60 -4.79 3.89 -32.26
C LYS A 60 -4.81 3.11 -30.95
N ASN A 61 -3.85 3.36 -30.06
CA ASN A 61 -3.80 2.69 -28.76
C ASN A 61 -5.02 3.05 -27.90
N TYR A 62 -5.43 4.32 -27.89
CA TYR A 62 -6.62 4.74 -27.15
C TYR A 62 -7.89 4.06 -27.68
N ASN A 63 -8.06 4.01 -29.00
CA ASN A 63 -9.23 3.34 -29.60
C ASN A 63 -9.23 1.84 -29.30
N LEU A 64 -8.06 1.18 -29.36
CA LEU A 64 -7.95 -0.23 -28.99
C LEU A 64 -8.30 -0.47 -27.51
N MET A 65 -7.92 0.44 -26.60
CA MET A 65 -8.33 0.32 -25.20
C MET A 65 -9.85 0.42 -25.01
N LEU A 66 -10.52 1.28 -25.78
CA LEU A 66 -11.98 1.39 -25.74
C LEU A 66 -12.65 0.13 -26.28
N GLU A 67 -12.17 -0.41 -27.39
CA GLU A 67 -12.65 -1.67 -27.97
C GLU A 67 -12.59 -2.81 -26.95
N ARG A 68 -11.46 -2.96 -26.23
CA ARG A 68 -11.32 -3.98 -25.17
C ARG A 68 -12.20 -3.74 -23.96
N LEU A 69 -12.48 -2.47 -23.65
CA LEU A 69 -13.41 -2.12 -22.57
C LEU A 69 -14.86 -2.42 -22.97
N ASP A 70 -15.21 -2.28 -24.24
CA ASP A 70 -16.56 -2.57 -24.74
C ASP A 70 -16.80 -4.07 -24.91
N GLU A 71 -15.77 -4.86 -25.24
CA GLU A 71 -15.82 -6.33 -25.28
C GLU A 71 -16.03 -6.97 -23.90
N THR A 72 -15.72 -6.26 -22.81
CA THR A 72 -15.85 -6.77 -21.46
C THR A 72 -17.25 -6.43 -20.90
N GLU A 73 -18.03 -7.44 -20.54
CA GLU A 73 -19.32 -7.24 -19.85
C GLU A 73 -19.06 -6.69 -18.43
N ILE A 74 -19.40 -5.43 -18.18
CA ILE A 74 -18.95 -4.69 -16.99
C ILE A 74 -20.13 -4.19 -16.15
N ASP A 75 -20.13 -4.54 -14.86
CA ASP A 75 -20.84 -3.81 -13.78
C ASP A 75 -19.95 -2.66 -13.23
N ALA A 76 -20.52 -1.64 -12.58
CA ALA A 76 -19.83 -0.39 -12.24
C ALA A 76 -18.53 -0.58 -11.41
N GLY A 77 -18.49 -1.56 -10.49
CA GLY A 77 -17.28 -1.90 -9.72
C GLY A 77 -16.21 -2.66 -10.53
N ASN A 78 -16.61 -3.30 -11.62
CA ASN A 78 -15.73 -4.03 -12.53
C ASN A 78 -15.10 -3.11 -13.61
N ARG A 79 -15.58 -1.86 -13.73
CA ARG A 79 -15.18 -0.95 -14.80
C ARG A 79 -13.75 -0.45 -14.67
N ASP A 80 -13.31 -0.17 -13.45
CA ASP A 80 -11.94 0.28 -13.21
C ASP A 80 -10.95 -0.87 -13.38
N GLU A 81 -11.31 -2.08 -12.95
CA GLU A 81 -10.51 -3.29 -13.18
C GLU A 81 -10.40 -3.62 -14.66
N ALA A 82 -11.51 -3.57 -15.40
CA ALA A 82 -11.54 -3.77 -16.85
C ALA A 82 -10.74 -2.67 -17.59
N SER A 83 -10.85 -1.41 -17.16
CA SER A 83 -10.03 -0.32 -17.69
C SER A 83 -8.53 -0.57 -17.46
N ASN A 84 -8.17 -1.08 -16.29
CA ASN A 84 -6.79 -1.42 -15.97
C ASN A 84 -6.28 -2.61 -16.79
N ALA A 85 -7.12 -3.62 -17.03
CA ALA A 85 -6.82 -4.77 -17.86
C ALA A 85 -6.58 -4.35 -19.32
N ALA A 86 -7.52 -3.62 -19.92
CA ALA A 86 -7.41 -3.10 -21.29
C ALA A 86 -6.17 -2.21 -21.46
N PHE A 87 -5.89 -1.32 -20.49
CA PHE A 87 -4.71 -0.47 -20.51
C PHE A 87 -3.40 -1.28 -20.52
N LYS A 88 -3.30 -2.30 -19.66
CA LYS A 88 -2.12 -3.18 -19.57
C LYS A 88 -1.96 -4.06 -20.80
N GLU A 89 -3.05 -4.52 -21.39
CA GLU A 89 -3.02 -5.35 -22.58
C GLU A 89 -2.51 -4.56 -23.80
N VAL A 90 -2.99 -3.34 -23.99
CA VAL A 90 -2.64 -2.49 -25.16
C VAL A 90 -1.22 -1.93 -25.07
N LEU A 91 -0.81 -1.41 -23.91
CA LEU A 91 0.53 -0.82 -23.75
C LEU A 91 1.60 -1.84 -23.36
N GLY A 92 1.17 -3.03 -22.95
CA GLY A 92 2.02 -4.06 -22.39
C GLY A 92 2.47 -3.76 -20.97
N PHE A 93 2.97 -4.81 -20.32
CA PHE A 93 3.63 -4.74 -19.02
C PHE A 93 5.12 -5.03 -19.18
N ARG A 94 5.99 -4.14 -18.69
CA ARG A 94 7.42 -4.45 -18.54
C ARG A 94 7.64 -5.12 -17.19
N SER A 95 7.77 -6.45 -17.18
CA SER A 95 8.34 -7.16 -16.04
C SER A 95 9.81 -6.74 -15.88
N GLY A 96 10.20 -6.27 -14.70
CA GLY A 96 11.61 -5.98 -14.39
C GLY A 96 11.92 -4.59 -13.85
N TYR A 97 10.95 -3.68 -13.72
CA TYR A 97 11.15 -2.51 -12.86
C TYR A 97 10.72 -2.84 -11.43
N ALA A 98 11.65 -3.43 -10.65
CA ALA A 98 11.59 -3.30 -9.20
C ALA A 98 11.93 -1.85 -8.88
N THR A 99 10.91 -1.01 -8.71
CA THR A 99 11.09 0.31 -8.12
C THR A 99 10.85 0.15 -6.63
N GLY A 100 11.92 -0.13 -5.91
CA GLY A 100 11.92 -0.05 -4.45
C GLY A 100 11.50 1.36 -4.05
N LEU A 101 10.25 1.49 -3.63
CA LEU A 101 9.64 2.57 -2.84
C LEU A 101 8.21 2.16 -2.48
N GLY A 102 8.08 1.07 -1.70
CA GLY A 102 7.05 0.90 -0.67
C GLY A 102 5.60 0.62 -1.04
N HIS A 103 5.07 0.91 -2.24
CA HIS A 103 3.61 0.89 -2.45
C HIS A 103 3.07 0.21 -3.72
N SER A 104 3.90 -0.48 -4.51
CA SER A 104 3.42 -1.19 -5.71
C SER A 104 3.73 -2.68 -5.68
N VAL A 105 2.79 -3.48 -6.23
CA VAL A 105 2.86 -4.95 -6.34
C VAL A 105 4.16 -5.33 -7.03
N VAL A 106 4.98 -6.15 -6.35
CA VAL A 106 6.22 -6.70 -6.92
C VAL A 106 5.84 -7.50 -8.18
N PRO A 107 6.34 -7.13 -9.37
CA PRO A 107 6.06 -7.87 -10.59
C PRO A 107 6.46 -9.33 -10.43
N GLU A 108 5.67 -10.24 -11.02
CA GLU A 108 6.14 -11.62 -11.12
C GLU A 108 7.47 -11.68 -11.89
N PRO A 109 8.45 -12.43 -11.38
CA PRO A 109 9.74 -12.54 -12.02
C PRO A 109 9.58 -13.21 -13.39
N SER A 110 10.29 -12.70 -14.39
CA SER A 110 10.42 -13.34 -15.70
C SER A 110 10.86 -14.81 -15.55
N PRO A 111 10.39 -15.75 -16.39
CA PRO A 111 10.75 -17.17 -16.32
C PRO A 111 12.26 -17.42 -16.29
N TYR A 112 13.05 -16.57 -16.98
CA TYR A 112 14.52 -16.66 -17.01
C TYR A 112 15.19 -16.26 -15.68
N MET A 113 14.54 -15.44 -14.86
CA MET A 113 15.08 -15.02 -13.55
C MET A 113 14.89 -16.05 -12.45
N ARG A 114 13.89 -16.94 -12.56
CA ARG A 114 13.66 -18.01 -11.57
C ARG A 114 14.82 -19.00 -11.45
N ASN A 115 15.60 -19.15 -12.52
CA ASN A 115 16.77 -20.04 -12.56
C ASN A 115 18.08 -19.35 -12.16
N ASN A 116 18.05 -18.05 -11.86
CA ASN A 116 19.24 -17.33 -11.43
C ASN A 116 19.54 -17.64 -9.96
N ARG A 117 20.78 -18.08 -9.67
CA ARG A 117 21.24 -18.44 -8.33
C ARG A 117 21.14 -17.30 -7.32
N ASP A 118 21.44 -16.08 -7.73
CA ASP A 118 21.33 -14.90 -6.86
C ASP A 118 19.86 -14.59 -6.54
N TYR A 119 18.95 -14.80 -7.49
CA TYR A 119 17.52 -14.62 -7.27
C TYR A 119 16.97 -15.65 -6.27
N GLN A 120 17.37 -16.92 -6.42
CA GLN A 120 16.97 -17.99 -5.50
C GLN A 120 17.44 -17.70 -4.06
N ARG A 121 18.69 -17.26 -3.87
CA ARG A 121 19.21 -16.87 -2.55
C ARG A 121 18.38 -15.75 -1.91
N ILE A 122 18.06 -14.71 -2.69
CA ILE A 122 17.28 -13.57 -2.19
C ILE A 122 15.86 -14.01 -1.80
N VAL A 123 15.24 -14.90 -2.57
CA VAL A 123 13.91 -15.45 -2.24
C VAL A 123 13.95 -16.24 -0.94
N GLU A 124 14.95 -17.13 -0.77
CA GLU A 124 15.12 -17.90 0.46
C GLU A 124 15.39 -17.00 1.68
N GLU A 125 16.22 -15.97 1.52
CA GLU A 125 16.50 -14.99 2.59
C GLU A 125 15.25 -14.19 2.96
N ASN A 126 14.44 -13.78 1.98
CA ASN A 126 13.18 -13.09 2.24
C ASN A 126 12.16 -13.99 2.97
N GLU A 127 12.07 -15.27 2.62
CA GLU A 127 11.22 -16.22 3.34
C GLU A 127 11.68 -16.41 4.79
N LYS A 128 12.99 -16.51 5.03
CA LYS A 128 13.53 -16.53 6.40
C LYS A 128 13.21 -15.27 7.17
N ASN A 129 13.45 -14.10 6.59
CA ASN A 129 13.15 -12.82 7.21
C ASN A 129 11.66 -12.67 7.56
N LYS A 130 10.77 -13.17 6.69
CA LYS A 130 9.32 -13.17 6.94
C LYS A 130 8.96 -14.06 8.13
N ASN A 131 9.57 -15.24 8.23
CA ASN A 131 9.38 -16.14 9.36
C ASN A 131 9.89 -15.52 10.67
N ASP A 132 11.06 -14.89 10.64
CA ASP A 132 11.64 -14.21 11.81
C ASP A 132 10.76 -13.04 12.29
N VAL A 133 10.25 -12.22 11.36
CA VAL A 133 9.31 -11.14 11.69
C VAL A 133 8.04 -11.67 12.34
N ASN A 134 7.48 -12.77 11.81
CA ASN A 134 6.30 -13.39 12.40
C ASN A 134 6.58 -13.94 13.81
N LEU A 135 7.76 -14.53 14.01
CA LEU A 135 8.20 -15.00 15.32
C LEU A 135 8.30 -13.85 16.32
N TYR A 136 9.00 -12.77 15.98
CA TYR A 136 9.13 -11.61 16.85
C TYR A 136 7.77 -10.96 17.14
N LYS A 137 6.88 -10.90 16.15
CA LYS A 137 5.52 -10.41 16.34
C LYS A 137 4.74 -11.25 17.36
N SER A 138 4.80 -12.58 17.23
CA SER A 138 4.14 -13.49 18.18
C SER A 138 4.71 -13.35 19.60
N GLN A 139 6.03 -13.20 19.73
CA GLN A 139 6.67 -12.98 21.03
C GLN A 139 6.24 -11.66 21.67
N LEU A 140 6.15 -10.58 20.88
CA LEU A 140 5.68 -9.28 21.36
C LEU A 140 4.21 -9.33 21.80
N GLU A 141 3.37 -10.07 21.09
CA GLU A 141 1.97 -10.27 21.47
C GLU A 141 1.86 -11.05 22.80
N ALA A 142 2.69 -12.07 23.00
CA ALA A 142 2.73 -12.81 24.27
C ALA A 142 3.17 -11.92 25.45
N VAL A 143 4.28 -11.18 25.30
CA VAL A 143 4.76 -10.24 26.34
C VAL A 143 3.70 -9.18 26.66
N ARG A 144 2.98 -8.71 25.64
CA ARG A 144 1.88 -7.74 25.83
C ARG A 144 0.73 -8.34 26.64
N ALA A 145 0.42 -9.62 26.44
CA ALA A 145 -0.61 -10.32 27.22
C ALA A 145 -0.18 -10.47 28.68
N ASP A 146 1.06 -10.92 28.93
CA ASP A 146 1.61 -11.09 30.28
C ASP A 146 1.61 -9.76 31.05
N LEU A 147 2.00 -8.66 30.40
CA LEU A 147 1.96 -7.31 31.00
C LEU A 147 0.54 -6.87 31.35
N LEU A 148 -0.45 -7.25 30.54
CA LEU A 148 -1.85 -6.93 30.83
C LEU A 148 -2.36 -7.73 32.03
N GLU A 149 -1.97 -9.01 32.14
CA GLU A 149 -2.30 -9.85 33.29
C GLU A 149 -1.67 -9.30 34.57
N PHE A 150 -0.37 -8.99 34.55
CA PHE A 150 0.34 -8.42 35.68
C PHE A 150 -0.27 -7.09 36.14
N LYS A 151 -0.69 -6.25 35.20
CA LYS A 151 -1.40 -4.99 35.50
C LYS A 151 -2.74 -5.24 36.21
N ASN A 152 -3.47 -6.29 35.84
CA ASN A 152 -4.74 -6.63 36.50
C ASN A 152 -4.50 -7.18 37.91
N GLN A 153 -3.51 -8.06 38.09
CA GLN A 153 -3.11 -8.56 39.40
C GLN A 153 -2.73 -7.41 40.35
N PHE A 154 -2.01 -6.40 39.86
CA PHE A 154 -1.68 -5.22 40.66
C PHE A 154 -2.91 -4.42 41.10
N LYS A 155 -3.90 -4.25 40.22
CA LYS A 155 -5.17 -3.58 40.58
C LYS A 155 -5.94 -4.35 41.64
N ASP A 156 -5.98 -5.66 41.53
CA ASP A 156 -6.66 -6.51 42.52
C ASP A 156 -5.97 -6.43 43.89
N TYR A 157 -4.63 -6.43 43.89
CA TYR A 157 -3.85 -6.25 45.11
C TYR A 157 -4.08 -4.87 45.76
N GLU A 158 -4.10 -3.81 44.95
CA GLU A 158 -4.39 -2.44 45.41
C GLU A 158 -5.79 -2.35 46.00
N ARG A 159 -6.79 -2.95 45.35
CA ARG A 159 -8.17 -3.01 45.85
C ARG A 159 -8.25 -3.73 47.20
N LEU A 160 -7.59 -4.88 47.32
CA LEU A 160 -7.56 -5.67 48.55
C LEU A 160 -6.91 -4.87 49.70
N MET A 161 -5.78 -4.21 49.41
CA MET A 161 -5.09 -3.37 50.39
C MET A 161 -5.97 -2.21 50.85
N ASN A 162 -6.64 -1.53 49.93
CA ASN A 162 -7.55 -0.43 50.25
C ASN A 162 -8.72 -0.89 51.12
N THR A 163 -9.31 -2.06 50.84
CA THR A 163 -10.38 -2.61 51.69
C THR A 163 -9.89 -2.94 53.10
N HIS A 164 -8.70 -3.55 53.22
CA HIS A 164 -8.13 -3.88 54.52
C HIS A 164 -7.80 -2.62 55.34
N MET A 165 -7.27 -1.58 54.69
CA MET A 165 -7.02 -0.28 55.34
C MET A 165 -8.32 0.37 55.82
N ALA A 166 -9.37 0.38 55.01
CA ALA A 166 -10.69 0.91 55.40
C ALA A 166 -11.30 0.13 56.58
N ASP A 167 -11.16 -1.20 56.62
CA ASP A 167 -11.63 -2.03 57.74
C ASP A 167 -10.89 -1.70 59.05
N LEU A 168 -9.57 -1.49 58.97
CA LEU A 168 -8.76 -1.08 60.13
C LEU A 168 -9.15 0.32 60.64
N GLU A 169 -9.41 1.26 59.75
CA GLU A 169 -9.88 2.62 60.08
C GLU A 169 -11.25 2.58 60.74
N CYS A 170 -12.20 1.82 60.19
CA CYS A 170 -13.54 1.62 60.77
C CYS A 170 -13.48 1.01 62.18
N ARG A 171 -12.63 0.00 62.40
CA ARG A 171 -12.41 -0.58 63.75
C ARG A 171 -11.83 0.43 64.73
N ARG A 172 -10.88 1.27 64.28
CA ARG A 172 -10.29 2.31 65.12
C ARG A 172 -11.31 3.38 65.51
N GLU A 173 -12.16 3.80 64.58
CA GLU A 173 -13.23 4.78 64.82
C GLU A 173 -14.31 4.21 65.76
N SER A 174 -14.70 2.95 65.59
CA SER A 174 -15.65 2.28 66.47
C SER A 174 -15.17 2.19 67.93
N HIS A 175 -13.86 2.16 68.19
CA HIS A 175 -13.29 2.17 69.54
C HIS A 175 -13.14 3.58 70.13
N GLN A 176 -13.23 4.64 69.33
CA GLN A 176 -13.24 6.02 69.83
C GLN A 176 -14.64 6.55 70.16
N VAL A 177 -15.69 5.92 69.62
CA VAL A 177 -17.08 6.42 69.70
C VAL A 177 -17.90 5.76 70.82
N THR A 178 -17.36 4.83 71.62
CA THR A 178 -18.06 4.37 72.85
C THR A 178 -18.06 5.49 73.89
N PRO A 179 -19.20 6.12 74.21
CA PRO A 179 -19.28 7.10 75.28
C PRO A 179 -19.13 6.36 76.61
N ILE A 180 -18.22 6.86 77.45
CA ILE A 180 -18.21 6.55 78.88
C ILE A 180 -19.44 7.25 79.44
N ASP A 181 -20.57 6.56 79.48
CA ASP A 181 -21.73 6.96 80.27
C ASP A 181 -21.91 6.00 81.45
N ALA A 182 -21.89 6.61 82.64
CA ALA A 182 -22.17 6.11 84.00
C ALA A 182 -21.10 5.26 84.71
#